data_AF-R7UQC5-F1
#
_entry.id   AF-R7UQC5-F1
#
_cell.length_a   1.000
_cell.length_b   1.000
_cell.length_c   1.000
_cell.angle_alpha   90.00
_cell.angle_beta   90.00
_cell.angle_gamma   90.00
#
_symmetry.space_group_name_H-M   'P 1'
#
loop_
_entity.id
_entity.type
_entity.pdbx_description
1 polymer ?
#
loop_
_entity_poly.entity_id
_entity_poly.type
_entity_poly.pdbx_seq_one_letter_code
_entity_poly.pdbx_strand_id
1 'polypeptide(L)'
;MERLVKVLFQVQEYQVHADDDFIDRMNRRYTPSILVMFTVLVTMKQYVGSPIDCWCPAQFTSAHRDYTNTVCWVSDTYHVPFEEDMPKAEEPRKMISYYQWVPVLLLTQAVLFVFPYVCWRFLNRRVGISLTSLVEAAQSCQKALYPDSKEKTMRYMVMQVDSYLVRQRHSRRDAFGRFRDALARYCCFMCYKFTGSYLTFSYACIKLMYLLNIIAQLFMLDIFLGMDRSYHLYGIRVM
;
A
#
# COMPACT_ATOMS: atom_id res chain seq x y z
N MET A 1 21.36 12.39 -3.82
CA MET A 1 20.80 11.18 -4.48
C MET A 1 21.14 9.89 -3.73
N GLU A 2 22.38 9.64 -3.32
CA GLU A 2 22.77 8.40 -2.62
C GLU A 2 22.01 8.11 -1.32
N ARG A 3 21.59 9.14 -0.56
CA ARG A 3 20.77 8.96 0.65
C ARG A 3 19.34 8.52 0.33
N LEU A 4 18.75 9.04 -0.75
CA LEU A 4 17.41 8.64 -1.22
C LEU A 4 17.44 7.20 -1.76
N VAL A 5 18.49 6.87 -2.51
CA VAL A 5 18.73 5.51 -3.01
C VAL A 5 18.98 4.54 -1.86
N LYS A 6 19.77 4.91 -0.85
CA LYS A 6 19.93 4.11 0.38
C LYS A 6 18.64 3.95 1.17
N VAL A 7 17.77 4.97 1.23
CA VAL A 7 16.46 4.84 1.89
C VAL A 7 15.54 3.92 1.10
N LEU A 8 15.51 4.01 -0.24
CA LEU A 8 14.74 3.11 -1.10
C LEU A 8 15.24 1.65 -1.00
N PHE A 9 16.57 1.44 -0.99
CA PHE A 9 17.16 0.12 -0.81
C PHE A 9 17.09 -0.38 0.65
N GLN A 10 17.08 0.48 1.66
CA GLN A 10 16.78 0.10 3.06
C GLN A 10 15.31 -0.27 3.25
N VAL A 11 14.38 0.37 2.53
CA VAL A 11 12.99 -0.09 2.44
C VAL A 11 12.92 -1.49 1.81
N GLN A 12 13.90 -1.83 0.96
CA GLN A 12 14.06 -3.15 0.34
C GLN A 12 14.84 -4.17 1.20
N GLU A 13 15.55 -3.73 2.25
CA GLU A 13 15.95 -4.56 3.41
C GLU A 13 14.75 -4.89 4.30
N TYR A 14 13.64 -5.20 3.63
CA TYR A 14 12.50 -5.87 4.15
C TYR A 14 12.93 -7.29 4.48
N GLN A 15 13.35 -7.49 5.73
CA GLN A 15 13.49 -8.81 6.32
C GLN A 15 12.22 -9.61 5.96
N VAL A 16 12.38 -10.66 5.15
CA VAL A 16 11.29 -11.59 4.86
C VAL A 16 10.98 -12.27 6.16
N HIS A 17 10.01 -11.74 6.90
CA HIS A 17 9.61 -12.38 8.13
C HIS A 17 8.93 -13.69 7.76
N ALA A 18 9.30 -14.73 8.49
CA ALA A 18 8.87 -16.09 8.22
C ALA A 18 7.33 -16.27 8.39
N ASP A 19 6.65 -15.33 9.02
CA ASP A 19 5.21 -15.28 9.28
C ASP A 19 4.38 -14.63 8.16
N ASP A 20 5.00 -14.05 7.12
CA ASP A 20 4.27 -13.41 6.01
C ASP A 20 3.80 -14.42 4.94
N ASP A 21 2.49 -14.47 4.68
CA ASP A 21 1.89 -15.21 3.56
C ASP A 21 2.34 -14.64 2.20
N PHE A 22 2.23 -15.44 1.13
CA PHE A 22 2.53 -15.00 -0.23
C PHE A 22 1.72 -13.74 -0.64
N ILE A 23 0.42 -13.72 -0.33
CA ILE A 23 -0.47 -12.59 -0.64
C ILE A 23 -0.05 -11.33 0.12
N ASP A 24 0.43 -11.46 1.36
CA ASP A 24 0.91 -10.31 2.13
C ASP A 24 2.18 -9.73 1.51
N ARG A 25 3.09 -10.59 1.02
CA ARG A 25 4.28 -10.16 0.30
C ARG A 25 3.92 -9.44 -1.00
N MET A 26 2.91 -9.89 -1.73
CA MET A 26 2.40 -9.19 -2.91
C MET A 26 1.98 -7.76 -2.58
N ASN A 27 1.06 -7.60 -1.62
CA ASN A 27 0.48 -6.29 -1.34
C ASN A 27 1.44 -5.32 -0.65
N ARG A 28 2.34 -5.81 0.20
CA ARG A 28 3.21 -4.98 1.06
C ARG A 28 4.59 -4.74 0.47
N ARG A 29 5.06 -5.59 -0.46
CA ARG A 29 6.40 -5.52 -1.06
C ARG A 29 6.35 -5.36 -2.57
N TYR A 30 5.75 -6.29 -3.29
CA TYR A 30 5.83 -6.29 -4.75
C TYR A 30 5.04 -5.13 -5.37
N THR A 31 3.76 -4.96 -5.00
CA THR A 31 2.91 -3.90 -5.55
C THR A 31 3.45 -2.49 -5.28
N PRO A 32 3.82 -2.09 -4.05
CA PRO A 32 4.39 -0.77 -3.79
C PRO A 32 5.73 -0.56 -4.51
N SER A 33 6.57 -1.58 -4.62
CA SER A 33 7.86 -1.46 -5.33
C SER A 33 7.67 -1.17 -6.80
N ILE A 34 6.71 -1.84 -7.44
CA ILE A 34 6.34 -1.60 -8.84
C ILE A 34 5.78 -0.18 -9.02
N LEU A 35 4.88 0.25 -8.13
CA LEU A 35 4.31 1.60 -8.16
C LEU A 35 5.40 2.67 -8.02
N VAL A 36 6.33 2.52 -7.06
CA VAL A 36 7.47 3.44 -6.87
C VAL A 36 8.39 3.45 -8.08
N MET A 37 8.66 2.29 -8.69
CA MET A 37 9.44 2.21 -9.93
C MET A 37 8.77 3.02 -11.05
N PHE A 38 7.46 2.86 -11.25
CA PHE A 38 6.72 3.65 -12.23
C PHE A 38 6.69 5.14 -11.90
N THR A 39 6.55 5.52 -10.63
CA THR A 39 6.67 6.92 -10.20
C THR A 39 8.01 7.51 -10.65
N VAL A 40 9.12 6.80 -10.40
CA VAL A 40 10.46 7.26 -10.79
C VAL A 40 10.57 7.40 -12.31
N LEU A 41 10.06 6.43 -13.08
CA LEU A 41 10.08 6.48 -14.54
C LEU A 41 9.29 7.68 -15.09
N VAL A 42 8.06 7.90 -14.61
CA VAL A 42 7.22 9.04 -15.05
C VAL A 42 7.86 10.36 -14.65
N THR A 43 8.37 10.45 -13.42
CA THR A 43 9.04 11.65 -12.91
C THR A 43 10.29 11.97 -13.74
N MET A 44 11.08 10.95 -14.11
CA MET A 44 12.25 11.14 -14.97
C MET A 44 11.85 11.74 -16.32
N LYS A 45 10.76 11.25 -16.94
CA LYS A 45 10.25 11.80 -18.19
C LYS A 45 9.76 13.24 -18.04
N GLN A 46 9.12 13.58 -16.91
CA GLN A 46 8.56 14.91 -16.67
C GLN A 46 9.61 15.99 -16.36
N TYR A 47 10.69 15.65 -15.65
CA TYR A 47 11.71 16.63 -15.23
C TYR A 47 12.92 16.70 -16.17
N VAL A 48 13.28 15.59 -16.82
CA VAL A 48 14.49 15.53 -17.68
C VAL A 48 14.13 15.53 -19.16
N GLY A 49 12.93 15.06 -19.52
CA GLY A 49 12.43 15.06 -20.89
C GLY A 49 11.46 16.21 -21.18
N SER A 50 10.98 16.28 -22.43
CA SER A 50 9.82 17.10 -22.80
C SER A 50 8.52 16.35 -22.46
N PRO A 51 7.70 16.85 -21.51
CA PRO A 51 6.44 16.18 -21.16
C PRO A 51 5.38 16.32 -22.26
N ILE A 52 5.45 17.41 -23.04
CA ILE A 52 4.57 17.71 -24.17
C ILE A 52 5.34 18.54 -25.20
N ASP A 53 5.01 18.35 -26.48
CA ASP A 53 5.53 19.15 -27.59
C ASP A 53 4.35 19.78 -28.35
N CYS A 54 4.28 21.10 -28.35
CA CYS A 54 3.25 21.88 -29.01
C CYS A 54 3.64 22.23 -30.44
N TRP A 55 2.68 22.14 -31.36
CA TRP A 55 2.85 22.58 -32.75
C TRP A 55 2.90 24.12 -32.81
N CYS A 56 4.12 24.66 -32.78
CA CYS A 56 4.35 26.10 -32.77
C CYS A 56 4.55 26.66 -34.20
N PRO A 57 4.14 27.91 -34.46
CA PRO A 57 4.38 28.58 -35.75
C PRO A 57 5.87 28.69 -36.11
N ALA A 58 6.18 28.77 -37.41
CA ALA A 58 7.55 28.79 -37.91
C ALA A 58 8.35 30.04 -37.46
N GLN A 59 7.68 31.15 -37.18
CA GLN A 59 8.32 32.40 -36.73
C GLN A 59 8.80 32.37 -35.26
N PHE A 60 8.46 31.34 -34.48
CA PHE A 60 8.87 31.25 -33.08
C PHE A 60 10.33 30.83 -32.95
N THR A 61 11.10 31.59 -32.17
CA THR A 61 12.45 31.19 -31.78
C THR A 61 12.40 29.99 -30.81
N SER A 62 13.53 29.32 -30.58
CA SER A 62 13.62 28.19 -29.65
C SER A 62 13.07 28.53 -28.26
N ALA A 63 13.44 29.69 -27.71
CA ALA A 63 12.95 30.13 -26.40
C ALA A 63 11.42 30.32 -26.34
N HIS A 64 10.80 30.81 -27.42
CA HIS A 64 9.34 30.92 -27.48
C HIS A 64 8.68 29.54 -27.51
N ARG A 65 9.27 28.57 -28.22
CA ARG A 65 8.78 27.19 -28.27
C ARG A 65 8.83 26.52 -26.89
N ASP A 66 9.93 26.68 -26.15
CA ASP A 66 10.08 26.12 -24.81
C ASP A 66 9.08 26.75 -23.82
N TYR A 67 8.84 28.06 -23.94
CA TYR A 67 7.81 28.76 -23.18
C TYR A 67 6.41 28.24 -23.54
N THR A 68 6.09 28.11 -24.82
CA THR A 68 4.79 27.57 -25.27
C THR A 68 4.58 26.15 -24.78
N ASN A 69 5.58 25.26 -24.85
CA ASN A 69 5.51 23.91 -24.30
C ASN A 69 5.23 23.92 -22.79
N THR A 70 5.87 24.81 -22.04
CA THR A 70 5.64 24.95 -20.59
C THR A 70 4.22 25.45 -20.28
N VAL A 71 3.74 26.44 -21.02
CA VAL A 71 2.37 26.96 -20.88
C VAL A 71 1.34 25.89 -21.24
N CYS A 72 1.54 25.16 -22.35
CA CYS A 72 0.72 24.03 -22.74
C CYS A 72 0.68 22.94 -21.66
N TRP A 73 1.83 22.65 -21.04
CA TRP A 73 1.93 21.60 -20.02
C TRP A 73 1.19 21.96 -18.74
N VAL A 74 1.33 23.19 -18.25
CA VAL A 74 0.73 23.65 -16.97
C VAL A 74 -0.76 23.95 -17.14
N SER A 75 -1.18 24.39 -18.32
CA SER A 75 -2.58 24.68 -18.62
C SER A 75 -3.37 23.40 -18.86
N ASP A 76 -4.64 23.39 -18.47
CA ASP A 76 -5.54 22.29 -18.80
C ASP A 76 -5.76 22.20 -20.32
N THR A 77 -5.73 20.97 -20.85
CA THR A 77 -5.91 20.70 -22.29
C THR A 77 -7.21 19.93 -22.53
N TYR A 78 -7.72 19.92 -23.75
CA TYR A 78 -8.91 19.14 -24.11
C TYR A 78 -8.71 18.51 -25.48
N HIS A 79 -9.40 17.40 -25.72
CA HIS A 79 -9.37 16.69 -27.00
C HIS A 79 -10.57 17.11 -27.86
N VAL A 80 -10.33 17.36 -29.15
CA VAL A 80 -11.37 17.58 -30.16
C VAL A 80 -11.11 16.61 -31.32
N PRO A 81 -12.12 15.85 -31.78
CA PRO A 81 -12.02 15.04 -33.00
C PRO A 81 -11.64 15.90 -34.21
N PHE A 82 -10.91 15.35 -35.17
CA PHE A 82 -10.45 16.11 -36.34
C PHE A 82 -11.58 16.50 -37.29
N GLU A 83 -12.71 15.79 -37.22
CA GLU A 83 -13.89 15.99 -38.05
C GLU A 83 -14.81 17.11 -37.55
N GLU A 84 -14.62 17.56 -36.30
CA GLU A 84 -15.44 18.58 -35.66
C GLU A 84 -14.78 19.96 -35.76
N ASP A 85 -15.59 21.00 -35.99
CA ASP A 85 -15.11 22.38 -35.97
C ASP A 85 -14.61 22.76 -34.56
N MET A 86 -13.66 23.71 -34.50
CA MET A 86 -13.17 24.20 -33.22
C MET A 86 -14.33 24.76 -32.38
N PRO A 87 -14.56 24.22 -31.16
CA PRO A 87 -15.73 24.57 -30.38
C PRO A 87 -15.69 26.03 -29.91
N LYS A 88 -16.87 26.63 -29.68
CA LYS A 88 -17.00 28.02 -29.20
C LYS A 88 -16.63 28.12 -27.72
N ALA A 89 -16.18 29.29 -27.27
CA ALA A 89 -15.64 29.51 -25.92
C ALA A 89 -16.61 29.18 -24.77
N GLU A 90 -17.91 29.15 -25.03
CA GLU A 90 -18.97 28.94 -24.02
C GLU A 90 -19.36 27.46 -23.82
N GLU A 91 -18.86 26.54 -24.65
CA GLU A 91 -19.23 25.13 -24.55
C GLU A 91 -18.47 24.43 -23.42
N PRO A 92 -19.16 23.71 -22.50
CA PRO A 92 -18.51 22.99 -21.41
C PRO A 92 -17.68 21.82 -21.98
N ARG A 93 -16.38 21.80 -21.64
CA ARG A 93 -15.44 20.80 -22.13
C ARG A 93 -14.86 19.97 -21.00
N LYS A 94 -14.61 18.71 -21.30
CA LYS A 94 -13.86 17.83 -20.41
C LYS A 94 -12.38 18.16 -20.52
N MET A 95 -11.91 18.89 -19.51
CA MET A 95 -10.49 19.24 -19.37
C MET A 95 -9.68 18.04 -18.89
N ILE A 96 -8.47 17.91 -19.44
CA ILE A 96 -7.51 16.84 -19.20
C ILE A 96 -6.33 17.44 -18.42
N SER A 97 -6.30 17.19 -17.11
CA SER A 97 -5.27 17.67 -16.19
C SER A 97 -4.47 16.53 -15.53
N TYR A 98 -4.93 15.28 -15.68
CA TYR A 98 -4.45 14.16 -14.88
C TYR A 98 -2.96 13.81 -15.10
N TYR A 99 -2.38 14.11 -16.28
CA TYR A 99 -0.98 13.80 -16.60
C TYR A 99 0.02 14.40 -15.62
N GLN A 100 -0.26 15.60 -15.11
CA GLN A 100 0.61 16.29 -14.13
C GLN A 100 0.62 15.57 -12.79
N TRP A 101 -0.51 14.97 -12.41
CA TRP A 101 -0.74 14.41 -11.07
C TRP A 101 -0.44 12.91 -10.96
N VAL A 102 -0.14 12.23 -12.08
CA VAL A 102 0.17 10.79 -12.11
C VAL A 102 1.24 10.37 -11.07
N PRO A 103 2.39 11.05 -10.94
CA PRO A 103 3.40 10.63 -9.97
C PRO A 103 2.91 10.69 -8.52
N VAL A 104 2.15 11.75 -8.20
CA VAL A 104 1.58 11.96 -6.85
C VAL A 104 0.54 10.88 -6.55
N LEU A 105 -0.29 10.54 -7.53
CA LEU A 105 -1.24 9.44 -7.43
C LEU A 105 -0.50 8.14 -7.12
N LEU A 106 0.45 7.72 -7.96
CA LEU A 106 1.20 6.46 -7.81
C LEU A 106 1.91 6.35 -6.45
N LEU A 107 2.49 7.45 -5.95
CA LEU A 107 3.08 7.48 -4.60
C LEU A 107 2.02 7.29 -3.50
N THR A 108 0.88 7.96 -3.63
CA THR A 108 -0.23 7.81 -2.68
C THR A 108 -0.75 6.37 -2.68
N GLN A 109 -0.89 5.74 -3.85
CA GLN A 109 -1.25 4.33 -3.97
C GLN A 109 -0.24 3.42 -3.28
N ALA A 110 1.07 3.65 -3.50
CA ALA A 110 2.13 2.88 -2.86
C ALA A 110 2.07 2.97 -1.32
N VAL A 111 1.84 4.17 -0.77
CA VAL A 111 1.70 4.38 0.68
C VAL A 111 0.48 3.64 1.23
N LEU A 112 -0.65 3.71 0.55
CA LEU A 112 -1.89 3.03 0.96
C LEU A 112 -1.74 1.51 0.96
N PHE A 113 -0.97 0.92 0.06
CA PHE A 113 -0.63 -0.51 0.10
C PHE A 113 0.26 -0.92 1.28
N VAL A 114 1.12 -0.02 1.76
CA VAL A 114 1.96 -0.25 2.95
C VAL A 114 1.16 -0.09 4.26
N PHE A 115 0.10 0.70 4.25
CA PHE A 115 -0.68 1.03 5.45
C PHE A 115 -1.21 -0.20 6.23
N PRO A 116 -1.81 -1.23 5.60
CA PRO A 116 -2.29 -2.41 6.33
C PRO A 116 -1.21 -3.16 7.10
N TYR A 117 0.00 -3.22 6.55
CA TYR A 117 1.11 -3.82 7.25
C TYR A 117 1.55 -3.01 8.47
N VAL A 118 1.62 -1.70 8.33
CA VAL A 118 1.99 -0.82 9.45
C VAL A 118 1.01 -1.02 10.60
N CYS A 119 -0.30 -1.09 10.29
CA CYS A 119 -1.34 -1.43 11.25
C CYS A 119 -1.14 -2.84 11.86
N TRP A 120 -0.83 -3.86 11.06
CA TRP A 120 -0.48 -5.19 11.58
C TRP A 120 0.69 -5.13 12.56
N ARG A 121 1.76 -4.41 12.25
CA ARG A 121 2.94 -4.29 13.12
C ARG A 121 2.59 -3.61 14.44
N PHE A 122 1.75 -2.58 14.42
CA PHE A 122 1.25 -1.94 15.64
C PHE A 122 0.38 -2.86 16.49
N LEU A 123 -0.52 -3.64 15.86
CA LEU A 123 -1.38 -4.59 16.57
C LEU A 123 -0.58 -5.78 17.12
N ASN A 124 0.34 -6.34 16.33
CA ASN A 124 1.19 -7.47 16.72
C ASN A 124 2.09 -7.10 17.92
N ARG A 125 2.61 -5.86 17.98
CA ARG A 125 3.35 -5.36 19.16
C ARG A 125 2.53 -5.39 20.45
N ARG A 126 1.19 -5.32 20.38
CA ARG A 126 0.30 -5.34 21.56
C ARG A 126 0.07 -6.76 22.10
N VAL A 127 0.30 -7.80 21.30
CA VAL A 127 0.08 -9.22 21.66
C VAL A 127 1.07 -9.68 22.75
N GLY A 128 2.24 -9.05 22.82
CA GLY A 128 3.27 -9.37 23.82
C GLY A 128 4.10 -10.61 23.49
N ILE A 129 3.87 -11.23 22.34
CA ILE A 129 4.67 -12.32 21.77
C ILE A 129 5.04 -11.97 20.35
N SER A 130 6.33 -12.05 20.05
CA SER A 130 6.84 -11.92 18.69
C SER A 130 6.55 -13.21 17.91
N LEU A 131 5.43 -13.24 17.18
CA LEU A 131 5.10 -14.33 16.25
C LEU A 131 6.22 -14.61 15.26
N THR A 132 6.87 -13.55 14.77
CA THR A 132 8.04 -13.62 13.89
C THR A 132 9.12 -14.54 14.48
N SER A 133 9.51 -14.30 15.73
CA SER A 133 10.55 -15.07 16.41
C SER A 133 10.12 -16.51 16.71
N LEU A 134 8.83 -16.74 16.96
CA LEU A 134 8.28 -18.08 17.17
C LEU A 134 8.30 -18.90 15.88
N VAL A 135 7.86 -18.31 14.77
CA VAL A 135 7.86 -18.96 13.45
C VAL A 135 9.30 -19.18 12.96
N GLU A 136 10.21 -18.22 13.17
CA GLU A 136 11.63 -18.38 12.86
C GLU A 136 12.29 -19.47 13.70
N ALA A 137 11.98 -19.55 15.00
CA ALA A 137 12.44 -20.64 15.85
C ALA A 137 11.89 -22.00 15.39
N ALA A 138 10.62 -22.07 14.98
CA ALA A 138 10.01 -23.28 14.47
C ALA A 138 10.66 -23.74 13.15
N GLN A 139 10.89 -22.82 12.22
CA GLN A 139 11.60 -23.10 10.97
C GLN A 139 13.05 -23.54 11.22
N SER A 140 13.74 -22.88 12.16
CA SER A 140 15.11 -23.23 12.54
C SER A 140 15.16 -24.62 13.19
N CYS A 141 14.19 -24.95 14.04
CA CYS A 141 14.04 -26.29 14.62
C CYS A 141 13.79 -27.36 13.55
N GLN A 142 12.98 -27.05 12.53
CA GLN A 142 12.72 -27.96 11.42
C GLN A 142 13.97 -28.20 10.55
N LYS A 143 14.75 -27.15 10.29
CA LYS A 143 15.97 -27.20 9.47
C LYS A 143 17.21 -27.70 10.21
N ALA A 144 17.22 -27.69 11.53
CA ALA A 144 18.36 -28.13 12.32
C ALA A 144 18.72 -29.60 12.01
N LEU A 145 20.00 -29.89 11.83
CA LEU A 145 20.49 -31.25 11.57
C LEU A 145 20.76 -32.01 12.88
N TYR A 146 21.29 -31.31 13.89
CA TYR A 146 21.71 -31.89 15.17
C TYR A 146 20.57 -31.95 16.21
N PRO A 147 20.43 -33.08 16.94
CA PRO A 147 19.37 -33.26 17.93
C PRO A 147 19.46 -32.28 19.11
N ASP A 148 20.66 -31.97 19.60
CA ASP A 148 20.85 -31.07 20.75
C ASP A 148 20.39 -29.63 20.46
N SER A 149 20.58 -29.16 19.22
CA SER A 149 20.11 -27.83 18.79
C SER A 149 18.60 -27.79 18.65
N LYS A 150 17.97 -28.89 18.23
CA LYS A 150 16.50 -29.03 18.17
C LYS A 150 15.90 -28.94 19.56
N GLU A 151 16.45 -29.68 20.52
CA GLU A 151 15.90 -29.70 21.87
C GLU A 151 15.97 -28.32 22.55
N LYS A 152 17.10 -27.61 22.41
CA LYS A 152 17.24 -26.24 22.93
C LYS A 152 16.21 -25.28 22.32
N THR A 153 16.03 -25.33 20.99
CA THR A 153 15.06 -24.47 20.28
C THR A 153 13.62 -24.83 20.65
N MET A 154 13.32 -26.12 20.79
CA MET A 154 12.01 -26.61 21.23
C MET A 154 11.68 -26.14 22.66
N ARG A 155 12.62 -26.26 23.60
CA ARG A 155 12.43 -25.75 24.97
C ARG A 155 12.17 -24.25 24.98
N TYR A 156 12.90 -23.47 24.18
CA TYR A 156 12.65 -22.04 24.03
C TYR A 156 11.23 -21.74 23.53
N MET A 157 10.77 -22.44 22.49
CA MET A 157 9.40 -22.29 21.97
C MET A 157 8.34 -22.64 23.02
N VAL A 158 8.53 -23.74 23.75
CA VAL A 158 7.62 -24.16 24.83
C VAL A 158 7.56 -23.11 25.94
N MET A 159 8.71 -22.57 26.37
CA MET A 159 8.75 -21.52 27.39
C MET A 159 8.01 -20.24 26.98
N GLN A 160 8.11 -19.84 25.71
CA GLN A 160 7.39 -18.68 25.16
C GLN A 160 5.88 -18.90 25.18
N VAL A 161 5.42 -20.08 24.75
CA VAL A 161 3.99 -20.44 24.74
C VAL A 161 3.45 -20.61 26.16
N ASP A 162 4.20 -21.23 27.07
CA ASP A 162 3.78 -21.39 28.46
C ASP A 162 3.62 -20.03 29.17
N SER A 163 4.61 -19.14 29.01
CA SER A 163 4.55 -17.76 29.51
C SER A 163 3.32 -17.01 29.00
N TYR A 164 2.92 -17.24 27.74
CA TYR A 164 1.70 -16.69 27.17
C TYR A 164 0.44 -17.19 27.88
N LEU A 165 0.32 -18.51 28.00
CA LEU A 165 -0.86 -19.19 28.51
C LEU A 165 -1.07 -18.85 29.98
N VAL A 166 0.01 -18.78 30.76
CA VAL A 166 -0.02 -18.34 32.16
C VAL A 166 -0.53 -16.91 32.28
N ARG A 167 -0.01 -15.98 31.46
CA ARG A 167 -0.45 -14.58 31.44
C ARG A 167 -1.93 -14.44 31.04
N GLN A 168 -2.36 -15.24 30.06
CA GLN A 168 -3.74 -15.28 29.62
C GLN A 168 -4.69 -15.82 30.71
N ARG A 169 -4.25 -16.85 31.45
CA ARG A 169 -5.02 -17.47 32.54
C ARG A 169 -5.24 -16.50 33.70
N HIS A 170 -4.22 -15.75 34.11
CA HIS A 170 -4.35 -14.73 35.15
C HIS A 170 -5.35 -13.63 34.74
N SER A 171 -5.26 -13.12 33.51
CA SER A 171 -6.16 -12.09 33.02
C SER A 171 -7.63 -12.53 32.93
N ARG A 172 -7.92 -13.83 32.73
CA ARG A 172 -9.29 -14.35 32.68
C ARG A 172 -9.99 -14.43 34.05
N ARG A 173 -9.24 -14.36 35.17
CA ARG A 173 -9.82 -14.45 36.52
C ARG A 173 -10.32 -13.11 37.07
N ASP A 174 -9.95 -11.97 36.47
CA ASP A 174 -10.39 -10.66 36.94
C ASP A 174 -11.84 -10.36 36.58
N ALA A 175 -12.71 -10.28 37.59
CA ALA A 175 -14.14 -9.99 37.45
C ALA A 175 -14.44 -8.62 36.81
N PHE A 176 -13.54 -7.64 36.97
CA PHE A 176 -13.64 -6.31 36.37
C PHE A 176 -13.51 -6.32 34.82
N GLY A 177 -12.92 -7.38 34.24
CA GLY A 177 -12.84 -7.58 32.79
C GLY A 177 -14.20 -7.82 32.15
N ARG A 178 -15.05 -8.68 32.76
CA ARG A 178 -16.36 -9.09 32.21
C ARG A 178 -17.34 -7.92 32.00
N PHE A 179 -17.33 -6.92 32.88
CA PHE A 179 -18.20 -5.74 32.76
C PHE A 179 -17.73 -4.81 31.64
N ARG A 180 -16.40 -4.65 31.50
CA ARG A 180 -15.77 -3.90 30.40
C ARG A 180 -15.95 -4.61 29.04
N ASP A 181 -16.04 -5.94 29.02
CA ASP A 181 -16.23 -6.79 27.83
C ASP A 181 -17.63 -6.68 27.20
N ALA A 182 -18.64 -6.24 27.96
CA ALA A 182 -19.96 -5.95 27.43
C ALA A 182 -20.00 -4.57 26.74
N LEU A 183 -19.38 -3.56 27.37
CA LEU A 183 -19.34 -2.18 26.88
C LEU A 183 -18.45 -2.03 25.62
N ALA A 184 -17.30 -2.71 25.57
CA ALA A 184 -16.36 -2.66 24.44
C ALA A 184 -16.89 -3.34 23.16
N ARG A 185 -17.87 -4.25 23.31
CA ARG A 185 -18.52 -4.98 22.21
C ARG A 185 -19.31 -4.06 21.26
N TYR A 186 -19.74 -2.90 21.76
CA TYR A 186 -20.60 -1.96 21.04
C TYR A 186 -19.83 -0.79 20.39
N CYS A 187 -18.61 -0.47 20.85
CA CYS A 187 -17.96 0.80 20.50
C CYS A 187 -16.56 0.68 19.86
N CYS A 188 -15.79 -0.40 20.09
CA CYS A 188 -14.45 -0.51 19.48
C CYS A 188 -13.93 -1.96 19.41
N PHE A 189 -14.21 -2.64 18.30
CA PHE A 189 -13.86 -4.05 18.06
C PHE A 189 -12.33 -4.30 18.00
N MET A 190 -11.52 -3.30 17.64
CA MET A 190 -10.04 -3.37 17.68
C MET A 190 -9.43 -3.28 19.08
N CYS A 191 -10.17 -2.79 20.07
CA CYS A 191 -9.70 -2.65 21.45
C CYS A 191 -9.98 -3.89 22.32
N TYR A 192 -10.44 -4.99 21.71
CA TYR A 192 -10.75 -6.25 22.38
C TYR A 192 -9.47 -6.94 22.88
N LYS A 193 -8.96 -6.46 24.01
CA LYS A 193 -7.79 -6.97 24.68
C LYS A 193 -8.22 -8.20 25.50
N PHE A 194 -7.55 -9.35 25.27
CA PHE A 194 -7.54 -10.53 26.15
C PHE A 194 -8.66 -11.59 26.02
N THR A 195 -8.89 -12.11 24.82
CA THR A 195 -9.17 -13.57 24.69
C THR A 195 -8.25 -14.19 23.65
N GLY A 196 -8.13 -15.53 23.67
CA GLY A 196 -7.25 -16.29 22.76
C GLY A 196 -7.52 -16.03 21.28
N SER A 197 -8.70 -15.50 20.95
CA SER A 197 -9.12 -15.14 19.61
C SER A 197 -8.64 -13.76 19.14
N TYR A 198 -8.02 -12.93 20.00
CA TYR A 198 -7.55 -11.58 19.63
C TYR A 198 -6.59 -11.61 18.45
N LEU A 199 -5.63 -12.53 18.46
CA LEU A 199 -4.64 -12.65 17.39
C LEU A 199 -5.33 -12.99 16.05
N THR A 200 -6.17 -14.03 16.04
CA THR A 200 -6.94 -14.45 14.87
C THR A 200 -7.82 -13.34 14.34
N PHE A 201 -8.49 -12.61 15.23
CA PHE A 201 -9.35 -11.50 14.88
C PHE A 201 -8.58 -10.32 14.29
N SER A 202 -7.46 -9.94 14.92
CA SER A 202 -6.59 -8.88 14.41
C SER A 202 -6.03 -9.21 13.02
N TYR A 203 -5.69 -10.48 12.79
CA TYR A 203 -5.24 -10.96 11.48
C TYR A 203 -6.34 -10.88 10.43
N ALA A 204 -7.56 -11.33 10.77
CA ALA A 204 -8.72 -11.23 9.88
C ALA A 204 -9.06 -9.77 9.53
N CYS A 205 -8.98 -8.84 10.49
CA CYS A 205 -9.13 -7.41 10.24
C CYS A 205 -8.12 -6.87 9.24
N ILE A 206 -6.84 -7.26 9.34
CA ILE A 206 -5.81 -6.83 8.39
C ILE A 206 -6.10 -7.37 6.99
N LYS A 207 -6.53 -8.63 6.87
CA LYS A 207 -6.93 -9.20 5.57
C LYS A 207 -8.12 -8.46 4.97
N LEU A 208 -9.14 -8.13 5.77
CA LEU A 208 -10.25 -7.29 5.33
C LEU A 208 -9.75 -5.91 4.87
N MET A 209 -8.80 -5.32 5.59
CA MET A 209 -8.24 -4.02 5.24
C MET A 209 -7.42 -4.07 3.94
N TYR A 210 -6.73 -5.17 3.64
CA TYR A 210 -6.11 -5.37 2.32
C TYR A 210 -7.16 -5.44 1.20
N LEU A 211 -8.26 -6.16 1.40
CA LEU A 211 -9.35 -6.24 0.42
C LEU A 211 -9.99 -4.87 0.17
N LEU A 212 -10.30 -4.14 1.24
CA LEU A 212 -10.85 -2.78 1.15
C LEU A 212 -9.86 -1.83 0.47
N ASN A 213 -8.56 -1.97 0.75
CA ASN A 213 -7.55 -1.16 0.08
C ASN A 213 -7.54 -1.44 -1.43
N ILE A 214 -7.55 -2.70 -1.87
CA ILE A 214 -7.59 -3.04 -3.30
C ILE A 214 -8.81 -2.41 -4.00
N ILE A 215 -9.98 -2.49 -3.37
CA ILE A 215 -11.21 -1.86 -3.88
C ILE A 215 -11.05 -0.33 -3.95
N ALA A 216 -10.54 0.29 -2.89
CA ALA A 216 -10.30 1.73 -2.84
C ALA A 216 -9.30 2.20 -3.91
N GLN A 217 -8.25 1.43 -4.19
CA GLN A 217 -7.28 1.74 -5.25
C GLN A 217 -7.92 1.77 -6.64
N LEU A 218 -8.82 0.84 -6.92
CA LEU A 218 -9.56 0.79 -8.18
C LEU A 218 -10.47 2.01 -8.34
N PHE A 219 -11.21 2.38 -7.29
CA PHE A 219 -12.04 3.59 -7.30
C PHE A 219 -11.20 4.88 -7.41
N MET A 220 -10.03 4.92 -6.76
CA MET A 220 -9.13 6.08 -6.84
C MET A 220 -8.65 6.33 -8.28
N LEU A 221 -8.29 5.27 -9.00
CA LEU A 221 -7.89 5.38 -10.41
C LEU A 221 -9.04 5.85 -11.30
N ASP A 222 -10.25 5.34 -11.06
CA ASP A 222 -11.45 5.71 -11.83
C ASP A 222 -11.78 7.21 -11.70
N ILE A 223 -11.84 7.69 -10.45
CA ILE A 223 -12.08 9.12 -10.16
C ILE A 223 -10.99 9.99 -10.81
N PHE A 224 -9.74 9.52 -10.78
CA PHE A 224 -8.61 10.26 -11.32
C PHE A 224 -8.60 10.36 -12.85
N LEU A 225 -8.97 9.28 -13.55
CA LEU A 225 -9.12 9.25 -15.01
C LEU A 225 -10.40 9.98 -15.48
N GLY A 226 -11.30 10.31 -14.55
CA GLY A 226 -12.51 11.08 -14.81
C GLY A 226 -13.47 10.41 -15.79
N MET A 227 -13.45 9.07 -15.90
CA MET A 227 -14.30 8.34 -16.83
C MET A 227 -15.71 8.15 -16.29
N ASP A 228 -16.72 8.29 -17.15
CA ASP A 228 -18.13 8.12 -16.78
C ASP A 228 -18.43 6.65 -16.42
N ARG A 229 -18.37 6.31 -15.12
CA ARG A 229 -19.04 5.20 -14.40
C ARG A 229 -19.23 3.89 -15.18
N SER A 230 -18.29 3.47 -16.02
CA SER A 230 -18.35 2.22 -16.81
C SER A 230 -17.35 1.22 -16.24
N TYR A 231 -17.74 0.69 -15.09
CA TYR A 231 -16.92 0.09 -14.03
C TYR A 231 -16.37 -1.34 -14.25
N HIS A 232 -16.78 -2.09 -15.29
CA HIS A 232 -16.50 -3.55 -15.33
C HIS A 232 -15.71 -4.07 -16.54
N LEU A 233 -15.36 -3.23 -17.53
CA LEU A 233 -14.77 -3.72 -18.78
C LEU A 233 -13.53 -2.94 -19.24
N TYR A 234 -12.78 -2.23 -18.38
CA TYR A 234 -11.60 -1.48 -18.86
C TYR A 234 -10.62 -2.35 -19.67
N GLY A 235 -10.23 -3.52 -19.15
CA GLY A 235 -9.31 -4.42 -19.85
C GLY A 235 -9.89 -5.12 -21.09
N ILE A 236 -11.22 -5.19 -21.24
CA ILE A 236 -11.90 -5.87 -22.38
C ILE A 236 -12.38 -4.85 -23.42
N ARG A 237 -12.61 -3.59 -23.02
CA ARG A 237 -13.10 -2.50 -23.88
C ARG A 237 -11.95 -1.76 -24.56
N VAL A 238 -10.76 -1.81 -23.98
CA VAL A 238 -9.53 -1.20 -24.53
C VAL A 238 -8.74 -2.19 -25.39
N MET A 239 -8.98 -3.49 -25.25
CA MET A 239 -8.38 -4.57 -26.05
C MET A 239 -9.25 -4.86 -27.28
#